data_AF-A0AAN9PMV8-F1
#
_entry.id   AF-A0AAN9PMV8-F1
#
_cell.length_a   1.000
_cell.length_b   1.000
_cell.length_c   1.000
_cell.angle_alpha   90.00
_cell.angle_beta   90.00
_cell.angle_gamma   90.00
#
_symmetry.space_group_name_H-M   'P 1'
#
loop_
_entity.id
_entity.type
_entity.pdbx_description
1 polymer ?
#
loop_
_entity_poly.entity_id
_entity_poly.type
_entity_poly.pdbx_seq_one_letter_code
_entity_poly.pdbx_strand_id
1 'polypeptide(L)'
;MQEEEPSVFGSSRKGDAWDWNFHTMSLFGLGSRNQKTFRPKKSAPSGSKGAQLQKHIDATLGSGNLREAVKLPPGEDINEWLAVNTVDFFNQVNILFGTLTEFCTPSNCPTMSAGPKYEYRWADGVTIKKPIEVSAPKYVEYLMDWIESQLDDETIFPQKLGAPFPSNFRDVVKTIFKRLFRVYAHIYHSHFQKIVSLKEEAHLNTCFKHFVLFTWEFRLIDKAELAPLEDLVDSIIQL
;
A
#
# COMPACT_ATOMS: atom_id res chain seq x y z
N MET A 1 -49.83 -21.64 50.52
CA MET A 1 -48.45 -22.09 50.23
C MET A 1 -48.05 -21.37 48.96
N GLN A 2 -47.47 -20.17 49.09
CA GLN A 2 -46.03 -19.90 49.37
C GLN A 2 -45.21 -20.33 48.15
N GLU A 3 -44.82 -19.38 47.30
CA GLU A 3 -43.56 -18.60 47.39
C GLU A 3 -42.34 -19.51 47.29
N GLU A 4 -41.56 -19.34 46.21
CA GLU A 4 -40.19 -18.85 46.29
C GLU A 4 -39.59 -18.61 44.89
N GLU A 5 -38.98 -17.44 44.72
CA GLU A 5 -38.01 -17.16 43.66
C GLU A 5 -36.76 -18.07 43.80
N PRO A 6 -35.84 -18.05 42.82
CA PRO A 6 -34.58 -17.39 43.18
C PRO A 6 -34.04 -16.44 42.11
N SER A 7 -33.92 -15.17 42.52
CA SER A 7 -32.70 -14.37 42.58
C SER A 7 -31.77 -14.26 41.36
N VAL A 8 -31.72 -13.01 40.88
CA VAL A 8 -30.65 -12.37 40.11
C VAL A 8 -29.35 -12.28 40.93
N PHE A 9 -28.22 -12.75 40.38
CA PHE A 9 -26.84 -12.22 40.44
C PHE A 9 -26.03 -13.15 39.52
N GLY A 10 -25.32 -12.77 38.47
CA GLY A 10 -24.59 -11.56 38.14
C GLY A 10 -23.27 -12.01 37.50
N SER A 11 -23.17 -12.00 36.16
CA SER A 11 -21.88 -11.96 35.48
C SER A 11 -22.06 -11.33 34.11
N SER A 12 -21.85 -10.02 34.08
CA SER A 12 -21.60 -9.26 32.87
C SER A 12 -20.38 -9.85 32.16
N ARG A 13 -20.56 -10.42 30.97
CA ARG A 13 -19.52 -10.41 29.94
C ARG A 13 -20.13 -10.01 28.62
N LYS A 14 -19.56 -8.90 28.13
CA LYS A 14 -19.78 -8.28 26.83
C LYS A 14 -19.52 -9.29 25.71
N GLY A 15 -20.42 -9.24 24.73
CA GLY A 15 -20.04 -9.01 23.33
C GLY A 15 -19.43 -10.19 22.58
N ASP A 16 -20.29 -11.11 22.15
CA ASP A 16 -20.05 -11.92 20.96
C ASP A 16 -21.07 -11.49 19.91
N ALA A 17 -20.67 -10.52 19.09
CA ALA A 17 -21.41 -10.08 17.93
C ALA A 17 -20.42 -9.90 16.78
N TRP A 18 -20.46 -10.89 15.88
CA TRP A 18 -19.96 -10.90 14.51
C TRP A 18 -18.51 -11.37 14.30
N ASP A 19 -18.44 -12.69 14.21
CA ASP A 19 -17.50 -13.51 13.44
C ASP A 19 -17.32 -12.96 12.02
N TRP A 20 -16.15 -12.36 11.72
CA TRP A 20 -15.82 -11.85 10.38
C TRP A 20 -15.14 -12.95 9.56
N ASN A 21 -15.96 -13.68 8.81
CA ASN A 21 -15.51 -14.45 7.65
C ASN A 21 -15.94 -13.69 6.37
N PHE A 22 -14.96 -13.31 5.55
CA PHE A 22 -15.05 -12.96 4.12
C PHE A 22 -15.81 -11.69 3.67
N HIS A 23 -15.07 -10.63 3.33
CA HIS A 23 -15.08 -9.89 2.03
C HIS A 23 -14.38 -8.52 2.17
N THR A 24 -13.05 -8.50 2.24
CA THR A 24 -12.32 -7.56 1.39
C THR A 24 -12.26 -8.25 0.04
N MET A 25 -12.70 -7.58 -1.03
CA MET A 25 -12.69 -8.20 -2.36
C MET A 25 -11.25 -8.57 -2.70
N SER A 26 -10.98 -9.87 -2.61
CA SER A 26 -10.16 -10.59 -3.57
C SER A 26 -10.32 -9.93 -4.93
N LEU A 27 -9.35 -9.10 -5.33
CA LEU A 27 -9.27 -8.67 -6.72
C LEU A 27 -8.96 -9.86 -7.63
N PHE A 28 -8.42 -10.97 -7.11
CA PHE A 28 -8.32 -12.24 -7.85
C PHE A 28 -8.38 -13.45 -6.89
N GLY A 29 -9.33 -14.35 -7.13
CA GLY A 29 -9.44 -15.60 -6.39
C GLY A 29 -8.34 -16.56 -6.83
N LEU A 30 -7.23 -16.60 -6.10
CA LEU A 30 -6.22 -17.67 -6.16
C LEU A 30 -5.81 -18.05 -4.73
N GLY A 31 -5.80 -19.36 -4.49
CA GLY A 31 -5.75 -19.97 -3.17
C GLY A 31 -4.45 -19.76 -2.40
N SER A 32 -4.65 -19.56 -1.09
CA SER A 32 -3.76 -19.76 0.06
C SER A 32 -2.43 -20.49 -0.18
N ARG A 33 -1.30 -19.80 0.08
CA ARG A 33 -0.11 -20.39 0.74
C ARG A 33 0.92 -19.36 1.26
N ASN A 34 0.65 -18.72 2.40
CA ASN A 34 1.63 -18.40 3.47
C ASN A 34 1.02 -17.48 4.55
N GLN A 35 0.41 -18.07 5.57
CA GLN A 35 -0.18 -17.34 6.71
C GLN A 35 0.84 -16.90 7.78
N LYS A 36 2.14 -16.80 7.47
CA LYS A 36 3.18 -16.46 8.46
C LYS A 36 3.63 -14.99 8.46
N THR A 37 3.20 -14.19 7.48
CA THR A 37 3.56 -12.76 7.34
C THR A 37 2.39 -11.81 7.59
N PHE A 38 1.17 -12.31 7.73
CA PHE A 38 0.00 -11.47 7.96
C PHE A 38 -0.36 -11.41 9.45
N ARG A 39 -0.08 -10.27 10.10
CA ARG A 39 -0.68 -9.89 11.38
C ARG A 39 -1.59 -8.68 11.11
N PRO A 40 -2.92 -8.82 11.13
CA PRO A 40 -3.79 -7.66 11.07
C PRO A 40 -3.61 -6.85 12.36
N LYS A 41 -2.90 -5.73 12.28
CA LYS A 41 -2.84 -4.70 13.32
C LYS A 41 -3.68 -3.51 12.91
N LYS A 42 -4.21 -2.80 13.91
CA LYS A 42 -5.22 -1.74 13.85
C LYS A 42 -4.72 -0.41 13.22
N SER A 43 -3.93 -0.45 12.14
CA SER A 43 -3.14 0.71 11.68
C SER A 43 -3.71 1.46 10.47
N ALA A 44 -4.86 1.08 9.93
CA ALA A 44 -5.57 1.97 9.00
C ALA A 44 -6.16 3.16 9.78
N PRO A 45 -6.32 4.35 9.17
CA PRO A 45 -7.02 5.49 9.78
C PRO A 45 -8.48 5.07 10.05
N SER A 46 -8.72 4.49 11.23
CA SER A 46 -9.95 3.79 11.58
C SER A 46 -10.97 4.75 12.17
N GLY A 47 -11.23 5.84 11.44
CA GLY A 47 -12.41 6.68 11.60
C GLY A 47 -13.49 6.27 10.60
N SER A 48 -14.76 6.54 10.91
CA SER A 48 -15.88 6.32 9.96
C SER A 48 -15.63 6.97 8.59
N LYS A 49 -14.88 8.07 8.57
CA LYS A 49 -14.49 8.83 7.38
C LYS A 49 -13.49 8.08 6.48
N GLY A 50 -12.42 7.50 7.04
CA GLY A 50 -11.46 6.69 6.28
C GLY A 50 -12.12 5.47 5.62
N ALA A 51 -13.03 4.81 6.35
CA ALA A 51 -13.81 3.69 5.80
C ALA A 51 -14.77 4.11 4.67
N GLN A 52 -15.31 5.33 4.71
CA GLN A 52 -16.16 5.88 3.65
C GLN A 52 -15.34 6.18 2.39
N LEU A 53 -14.13 6.74 2.55
CA LEU A 53 -13.20 6.97 1.44
C LEU A 53 -12.77 5.66 0.78
N GLN A 54 -12.47 4.62 1.57
CA GLN A 54 -12.13 3.31 1.03
C GLN A 54 -13.27 2.74 0.18
N LYS A 55 -14.52 2.82 0.65
CA LYS A 55 -15.69 2.39 -0.13
C LYS A 55 -15.85 3.15 -1.44
N HIS A 56 -15.51 4.45 -1.46
CA HIS A 56 -15.56 5.26 -2.67
C HIS A 56 -14.48 4.84 -3.69
N ILE A 57 -13.27 4.53 -3.22
CA ILE A 57 -12.19 3.96 -4.03
C ILE A 57 -12.66 2.65 -4.66
N ASP A 58 -13.16 1.72 -3.85
CA ASP A 58 -13.60 0.39 -4.30
C ASP A 58 -14.72 0.48 -5.37
N ALA A 59 -15.68 1.39 -5.18
CA ALA A 59 -16.79 1.59 -6.11
C ALA A 59 -16.35 2.19 -7.45
N THR A 60 -15.40 3.14 -7.43
CA THR A 60 -14.99 3.87 -8.64
C THR A 60 -13.98 3.09 -9.46
N LEU A 61 -13.10 2.30 -8.82
CA LEU A 61 -12.16 1.40 -9.50
C LEU A 61 -12.87 0.33 -10.33
N GLY A 62 -14.03 -0.16 -9.89
CA GLY A 62 -14.86 -1.12 -10.65
C GLY A 62 -15.54 -0.55 -11.89
N SER A 63 -15.60 0.78 -12.04
CA SER A 63 -16.28 1.45 -13.16
C SER A 63 -15.44 1.59 -14.43
N GLY A 64 -14.14 1.25 -14.37
CA GLY A 64 -13.22 1.28 -15.51
C GLY A 64 -12.59 2.64 -15.83
N ASN A 65 -13.05 3.74 -15.21
CA ASN A 65 -12.46 5.07 -15.39
C ASN A 65 -11.53 5.46 -14.22
N LEU A 66 -10.30 4.92 -14.25
CA LEU A 66 -9.28 5.16 -13.22
C LEU A 66 -8.90 6.64 -13.06
N ARG A 67 -9.08 7.49 -14.08
CA ARG A 67 -8.76 8.93 -13.99
C ARG A 67 -9.71 9.68 -13.08
N GLU A 68 -11.00 9.36 -13.15
CA GLU A 68 -11.97 9.95 -12.22
C GLU A 68 -11.82 9.36 -10.82
N ALA A 69 -11.46 8.07 -10.72
CA ALA A 69 -11.28 7.37 -9.44
C ALA A 69 -10.20 7.98 -8.54
N VAL A 70 -9.16 8.59 -9.11
CA VAL A 70 -8.04 9.15 -8.33
C VAL A 70 -8.30 10.57 -7.84
N LYS A 71 -9.31 11.27 -8.37
CA LYS A 71 -9.58 12.67 -8.00
C LYS A 71 -10.02 12.77 -6.55
N LEU A 72 -9.64 13.86 -5.89
CA LEU A 72 -10.12 14.19 -4.55
C LEU A 72 -11.65 14.36 -4.59
N PRO A 73 -12.42 13.59 -3.80
CA PRO A 73 -13.87 13.77 -3.78
C PRO A 73 -14.26 15.18 -3.28
N PRO A 74 -15.36 15.76 -3.78
CA PRO A 74 -15.77 17.11 -3.40
C PRO A 74 -16.02 17.24 -1.90
N GLY A 75 -15.38 18.23 -1.27
CA GLY A 75 -15.52 18.52 0.16
C GLY A 75 -14.62 17.67 1.08
N GLU A 76 -13.80 16.79 0.53
CA GLU A 76 -12.87 15.98 1.30
C GLU A 76 -11.54 16.68 1.58
N ASP A 77 -10.89 16.26 2.67
CA ASP A 77 -9.56 16.75 3.03
C ASP A 77 -8.50 16.04 2.19
N ILE A 78 -7.55 16.82 1.66
CA ILE A 78 -6.50 16.29 0.78
C ILE A 78 -5.56 15.34 1.52
N ASN A 79 -5.25 15.60 2.80
CA ASN A 79 -4.32 14.76 3.55
C ASN A 79 -4.98 13.45 3.96
N GLU A 80 -6.26 13.46 4.31
CA GLU A 80 -7.06 12.24 4.50
C GLU A 80 -7.08 11.38 3.22
N TRP A 81 -7.32 12.00 2.08
CA TRP A 81 -7.34 11.31 0.79
C TRP A 81 -5.98 10.69 0.45
N LEU A 82 -4.90 11.44 0.65
CA LEU A 82 -3.53 10.95 0.49
C LEU A 82 -3.23 9.82 1.47
N ALA A 83 -3.68 9.91 2.72
CA ALA A 83 -3.43 8.90 3.75
C ALA A 83 -4.06 7.55 3.40
N VAL A 84 -5.36 7.54 3.07
CA VAL A 84 -6.09 6.31 2.72
C VAL A 84 -5.47 5.64 1.49
N ASN A 85 -5.18 6.41 0.44
CA ASN A 85 -4.57 5.86 -0.77
C ASN A 85 -3.12 5.40 -0.53
N THR A 86 -2.36 6.06 0.36
CA THR A 86 -0.99 5.60 0.70
C THR A 86 -1.02 4.18 1.27
N VAL A 87 -1.95 3.89 2.18
CA VAL A 87 -2.13 2.55 2.77
C VAL A 87 -2.53 1.54 1.71
N ASP A 88 -3.48 1.90 0.83
CA ASP A 88 -3.93 1.01 -0.25
C ASP A 88 -2.78 0.66 -1.22
N PHE A 89 -2.03 1.64 -1.71
CA PHE A 89 -0.89 1.38 -2.61
C PHE A 89 0.24 0.60 -1.93
N PHE A 90 0.51 0.86 -0.65
CA PHE A 90 1.46 0.06 0.12
C PHE A 90 1.04 -1.42 0.14
N ASN A 91 -0.22 -1.71 0.47
CA ASN A 91 -0.74 -3.07 0.51
C ASN A 91 -0.70 -3.75 -0.87
N GLN A 92 -1.07 -3.03 -1.93
CA GLN A 92 -1.01 -3.56 -3.30
C GLN A 92 0.41 -3.93 -3.72
N VAL A 93 1.39 -3.06 -3.47
CA VAL A 93 2.80 -3.34 -3.80
C VAL A 93 3.33 -4.49 -2.95
N ASN A 94 2.95 -4.58 -1.68
CA ASN A 94 3.36 -5.67 -0.78
C ASN A 94 2.83 -7.02 -1.26
N ILE A 95 1.55 -7.10 -1.64
CA ILE A 95 0.94 -8.32 -2.19
C ILE A 95 1.61 -8.72 -3.51
N LEU A 96 1.77 -7.76 -4.42
CA LEU A 96 2.39 -7.96 -5.73
C LEU A 96 3.85 -8.45 -5.60
N PHE A 97 4.64 -7.85 -4.71
CA PHE A 97 6.02 -8.31 -4.48
C PHE A 97 6.05 -9.68 -3.76
N GLY A 98 5.04 -9.96 -2.92
CA GLY A 98 4.85 -11.25 -2.26
C GLY A 98 4.88 -12.44 -3.23
N THR A 99 4.30 -12.30 -4.42
CA THR A 99 4.27 -13.35 -5.46
C THR A 99 5.64 -13.62 -6.10
N LEU A 100 6.60 -12.70 -5.90
CA LEU A 100 7.94 -12.76 -6.46
C LEU A 100 9.03 -13.15 -5.46
N THR A 101 8.71 -13.30 -4.18
CA THR A 101 9.69 -13.54 -3.10
C THR A 101 10.56 -14.79 -3.31
N GLU A 102 10.04 -15.84 -3.95
CA GLU A 102 10.79 -17.05 -4.28
C GLU A 102 11.75 -16.87 -5.47
N PHE A 103 11.59 -15.79 -6.26
CA PHE A 103 12.32 -15.54 -7.50
C PHE A 103 13.28 -14.34 -7.40
N CYS A 104 12.91 -13.33 -6.62
CA CYS A 104 13.75 -12.19 -6.28
C CYS A 104 14.63 -12.56 -5.08
N THR A 105 15.77 -13.20 -5.35
CA THR A 105 16.72 -13.66 -4.33
C THR A 105 18.00 -12.82 -4.35
N PRO A 106 18.81 -12.82 -3.28
CA PRO A 106 20.11 -12.14 -3.30
C PRO A 106 21.07 -12.65 -4.38
N SER A 107 20.90 -13.90 -4.85
CA SER A 107 21.69 -14.44 -5.96
C SER A 107 21.24 -13.92 -7.32
N ASN A 108 19.93 -13.79 -7.53
CA ASN A 108 19.37 -13.35 -8.81
C ASN A 108 19.39 -11.82 -8.95
N CYS A 109 19.22 -11.12 -7.82
CA CYS A 109 19.12 -9.67 -7.74
C CYS A 109 20.05 -9.15 -6.63
N PRO A 110 21.38 -9.25 -6.81
CA PRO A 110 22.38 -8.87 -5.79
C PRO A 110 22.39 -7.37 -5.48
N THR A 111 21.78 -6.56 -6.36
CA THR A 111 21.60 -5.11 -6.21
C THR A 111 20.15 -4.74 -6.51
N MET A 112 19.59 -3.78 -5.78
CA MET A 112 18.30 -3.18 -6.14
C MET A 112 18.46 -2.27 -7.35
N SER A 113 17.92 -2.65 -8.51
CA SER A 113 18.05 -1.90 -9.76
C SER A 113 16.76 -1.86 -10.57
N ALA A 114 16.68 -0.91 -11.50
CA ALA A 114 15.68 -0.87 -12.57
C ALA A 114 16.42 -0.83 -13.91
N GLY A 115 16.65 -2.02 -14.47
CA GLY A 115 17.48 -2.17 -15.67
C GLY A 115 18.96 -1.84 -15.40
N PRO A 116 19.78 -1.74 -16.47
CA PRO A 116 21.23 -1.56 -16.32
C PRO A 116 21.65 -0.13 -15.96
N LYS A 117 20.74 0.86 -16.07
CA LYS A 117 21.07 2.29 -15.91
C LYS A 117 20.81 2.84 -14.51
N TYR A 118 19.94 2.20 -13.73
CA TYR A 118 19.44 2.75 -12.47
C TYR A 118 19.68 1.77 -11.32
N GLU A 119 20.48 2.19 -10.34
CA GLU A 119 20.73 1.47 -9.10
C GLU A 119 20.14 2.26 -7.92
N TYR A 120 19.48 1.57 -7.01
CA TYR A 120 18.89 2.16 -5.81
C TYR A 120 19.64 1.70 -4.57
N ARG A 121 20.17 2.67 -3.82
CA ARG A 121 20.80 2.45 -2.52
C ARG A 121 19.85 2.79 -1.38
N TRP A 122 19.97 2.07 -0.27
CA TRP A 122 19.09 2.25 0.87
C TRP A 122 19.68 3.22 1.90
N ALA A 123 18.86 4.14 2.37
CA ALA A 123 19.10 4.96 3.57
C ALA A 123 17.74 5.38 4.13
N ASP A 124 17.56 5.31 5.44
CA ASP A 124 16.34 5.78 6.13
C ASP A 124 16.53 7.16 6.78
N GLY A 125 17.76 7.68 6.81
CA GLY A 125 18.10 8.96 7.43
C GLY A 125 18.14 8.92 8.97
N VAL A 126 17.75 7.80 9.59
CA VAL A 126 17.67 7.63 11.05
C VAL A 126 18.73 6.62 11.49
N THR A 127 18.54 5.34 11.15
CA THR A 127 19.46 4.26 11.53
C THR A 127 20.60 4.14 10.52
N ILE A 128 20.30 4.30 9.23
CA ILE A 128 21.22 4.22 8.10
C ILE A 128 21.26 5.58 7.43
N LYS A 129 22.21 6.41 7.87
CA LYS A 129 22.40 7.78 7.36
C LYS A 129 23.15 7.83 6.03
N LYS A 130 24.04 6.87 5.78
CA LYS A 130 24.81 6.79 4.53
C LYS A 130 24.17 5.73 3.63
N PRO A 131 23.91 6.03 2.34
CA PRO A 131 23.34 5.06 1.42
C PRO A 131 24.21 3.79 1.32
N ILE A 132 23.60 2.63 1.58
CA ILE A 132 24.24 1.32 1.47
C ILE A 132 23.73 0.55 0.26
N GLU A 133 24.60 -0.26 -0.32
CA GLU A 133 24.26 -1.24 -1.33
C GLU A 133 23.67 -2.48 -0.67
N VAL A 134 22.53 -2.93 -1.18
CA VAL A 134 21.86 -4.15 -0.72
C VAL A 134 21.20 -4.84 -1.92
N SER A 135 20.98 -6.15 -1.79
CA SER A 135 20.19 -6.92 -2.76
C SER A 135 18.76 -6.39 -2.88
N ALA A 136 18.13 -6.58 -4.03
CA ALA A 136 16.75 -6.17 -4.27
C ALA A 136 15.75 -6.67 -3.21
N PRO A 137 15.71 -7.97 -2.83
CA PRO A 137 14.78 -8.41 -1.79
C PRO A 137 15.06 -7.76 -0.43
N LYS A 138 16.33 -7.51 -0.11
CA LYS A 138 16.71 -6.83 1.14
C LYS A 138 16.33 -5.35 1.14
N TYR A 139 16.45 -4.68 0.00
CA TYR A 139 15.96 -3.31 -0.17
C TYR A 139 14.46 -3.24 0.05
N VAL A 140 13.70 -4.17 -0.55
CA VAL A 140 12.24 -4.19 -0.42
C VAL A 140 11.82 -4.50 1.02
N GLU A 141 12.49 -5.43 1.70
CA GLU A 141 12.29 -5.68 3.13
C GLU A 141 12.45 -4.40 3.96
N TYR A 142 13.58 -3.69 3.83
CA TYR A 142 13.78 -2.42 4.53
C TYR A 142 12.77 -1.35 4.16
N LEU A 143 12.33 -1.33 2.89
CA LEU A 143 11.31 -0.40 2.44
C LEU A 143 9.96 -0.68 3.12
N MET A 144 9.51 -1.92 3.15
CA MET A 144 8.21 -2.27 3.74
C MET A 144 8.22 -1.98 5.25
N ASP A 145 9.26 -2.40 5.96
CA ASP A 145 9.42 -2.12 7.40
C ASP A 145 9.41 -0.61 7.68
N TRP A 146 10.11 0.17 6.84
CA TRP A 146 10.14 1.61 6.97
C TRP A 146 8.76 2.24 6.74
N ILE A 147 8.06 1.88 5.66
CA ILE A 147 6.71 2.41 5.39
C ILE A 147 5.76 2.05 6.52
N GLU A 148 5.76 0.80 7.01
CA GLU A 148 4.94 0.38 8.15
C GLU A 148 5.21 1.25 9.38
N SER A 149 6.48 1.52 9.69
CA SER A 149 6.81 2.41 10.81
C SER A 149 6.29 3.84 10.65
N GLN A 150 6.22 4.35 9.41
CA GLN A 150 5.62 5.66 9.14
C GLN A 150 4.10 5.63 9.31
N LEU A 151 3.43 4.58 8.82
CA LEU A 151 1.97 4.42 8.90
C LEU A 151 1.48 4.17 10.33
N ASP A 152 2.30 3.51 11.16
CA ASP A 152 2.02 3.23 12.57
C ASP A 152 2.27 4.46 13.48
N ASP A 153 2.98 5.49 13.00
CA ASP A 153 3.27 6.71 13.76
C ASP A 153 2.06 7.66 13.74
N GLU A 154 1.30 7.72 14.85
CA GLU A 154 0.14 8.61 15.01
C GLU A 154 0.48 10.10 14.86
N THR A 155 1.75 10.50 14.96
CA THR A 155 2.18 11.89 14.71
C THR A 155 2.28 12.22 13.22
N ILE A 156 2.36 11.20 12.37
CA ILE A 156 2.45 11.32 10.91
C ILE A 156 1.11 10.95 10.27
N PHE A 157 0.52 9.81 10.68
CA PHE A 157 -0.77 9.31 10.23
C PHE A 157 -1.74 9.27 11.43
N PRO A 158 -2.46 10.38 11.70
CA PRO A 158 -3.37 10.44 12.83
C PRO A 158 -4.52 9.44 12.69
N GLN A 159 -4.77 8.65 13.74
CA GLN A 159 -5.86 7.66 13.74
C GLN A 159 -7.18 8.21 14.31
N LYS A 160 -7.12 9.36 14.99
CA LYS A 160 -8.28 10.00 15.61
C LYS A 160 -8.94 10.97 14.65
N LEU A 161 -10.27 10.84 14.48
CA LEU A 161 -11.06 11.77 13.68
C LEU A 161 -10.84 13.22 14.16
N GLY A 162 -10.46 14.09 13.22
CA GLY A 162 -10.23 15.51 13.47
C GLY A 162 -8.84 15.85 14.04
N ALA A 163 -7.96 14.87 14.24
CA ALA A 163 -6.56 15.14 14.57
C ALA A 163 -5.84 15.72 13.34
N PRO A 164 -5.04 16.78 13.50
CA PRO A 164 -4.37 17.43 12.37
C PRO A 164 -3.19 16.58 11.89
N PHE A 165 -3.01 16.51 10.56
CA PHE A 165 -1.78 16.01 9.95
C PHE A 165 -0.62 16.97 10.21
N PRO A 166 0.63 16.47 10.31
CA PRO A 166 1.79 17.35 10.48
C PRO A 166 2.06 18.19 9.24
N SER A 167 2.74 19.32 9.40
CA SER A 167 3.01 20.26 8.30
C SER A 167 3.86 19.66 7.17
N ASN A 168 4.68 18.64 7.46
CA ASN A 168 5.50 17.92 6.49
C ASN A 168 4.84 16.63 5.96
N PHE A 169 3.56 16.37 6.26
CA PHE A 169 2.88 15.13 5.87
C PHE A 169 3.02 14.82 4.38
N ARG A 170 2.81 15.82 3.52
CA ARG A 170 2.92 15.65 2.07
C ARG A 170 4.33 15.24 1.63
N ASP A 171 5.37 15.71 2.30
CA ASP A 171 6.76 15.34 1.98
C ASP A 171 7.05 13.89 2.38
N VAL A 172 6.47 13.43 3.49
CA VAL A 172 6.50 12.02 3.89
C VAL A 172 5.80 11.16 2.84
N VAL A 173 4.57 11.53 2.44
CA VAL A 173 3.81 10.83 1.40
C VAL A 173 4.59 10.77 0.08
N LYS A 174 5.15 11.90 -0.39
CA LYS A 174 6.02 11.93 -1.59
C LYS A 174 7.18 10.94 -1.48
N THR A 175 7.81 10.86 -0.32
CA THR A 175 8.93 9.94 -0.07
C THR A 175 8.48 8.48 -0.13
N ILE A 176 7.32 8.15 0.45
CA ILE A 176 6.73 6.81 0.38
C ILE A 176 6.45 6.42 -1.08
N PHE A 177 5.71 7.25 -1.82
CA PHE A 177 5.36 6.97 -3.21
C PHE A 177 6.60 6.85 -4.10
N LYS A 178 7.58 7.73 -3.96
CA LYS A 178 8.85 7.61 -4.68
C LYS A 178 9.53 6.27 -4.45
N ARG A 179 9.54 5.77 -3.20
CA ARG A 179 10.18 4.48 -2.88
C ARG A 179 9.35 3.30 -3.37
N LEU A 180 8.02 3.35 -3.27
CA LEU A 180 7.13 2.33 -3.84
C LEU A 180 7.30 2.21 -5.36
N PHE A 181 7.48 3.32 -6.08
CA PHE A 181 7.76 3.30 -7.52
C PHE A 181 9.00 2.46 -7.87
N ARG A 182 10.04 2.47 -7.02
CA ARG A 182 11.26 1.68 -7.24
C ARG A 182 10.97 0.17 -7.25
N VAL A 183 9.97 -0.28 -6.49
CA VAL A 183 9.53 -1.69 -6.49
C VAL A 183 8.87 -2.02 -7.82
N TYR A 184 7.95 -1.18 -8.31
CA TYR A 184 7.36 -1.35 -9.66
C TYR A 184 8.44 -1.38 -10.74
N ALA A 185 9.35 -0.41 -10.74
CA ALA A 185 10.45 -0.33 -11.69
C ALA A 185 11.32 -1.61 -11.66
N HIS A 186 11.65 -2.11 -10.48
CA HIS A 186 12.39 -3.36 -10.34
C HIS A 186 11.62 -4.56 -10.90
N ILE A 187 10.32 -4.68 -10.61
CA ILE A 187 9.46 -5.76 -11.10
C ILE A 187 9.39 -5.76 -12.63
N TYR A 188 9.11 -4.61 -13.25
CA TYR A 188 9.02 -4.50 -14.70
C TYR A 188 10.33 -4.83 -15.42
N HIS A 189 11.48 -4.42 -14.87
CA HIS A 189 12.78 -4.68 -15.50
C HIS A 189 13.31 -6.10 -15.24
N SER A 190 13.13 -6.63 -14.03
CA SER A 190 13.83 -7.84 -13.58
C SER A 190 12.94 -9.09 -13.53
N HIS A 191 11.63 -8.90 -13.38
CA HIS A 191 10.70 -9.99 -13.06
C HIS A 191 9.44 -10.04 -13.94
N PHE A 192 9.32 -9.19 -14.97
CA PHE A 192 8.13 -9.14 -15.80
C PHE A 192 7.83 -10.48 -16.49
N GLN A 193 8.84 -11.18 -17.00
CA GLN A 193 8.66 -12.53 -17.58
C GLN A 193 8.11 -13.52 -16.56
N LYS A 194 8.47 -13.37 -15.28
CA LYS A 194 7.94 -14.22 -14.22
C LYS A 194 6.49 -13.86 -13.89
N ILE A 195 6.15 -12.57 -13.84
CA ILE A 195 4.77 -12.09 -13.71
C ILE A 195 3.88 -12.67 -14.81
N VAL A 196 4.34 -12.65 -16.07
CA VAL A 196 3.63 -13.28 -17.21
C VAL A 196 3.46 -14.79 -17.00
N SER A 197 4.50 -15.49 -16.52
CA SER A 197 4.40 -16.93 -16.25
C SER A 197 3.39 -17.28 -15.13
N LEU A 198 3.19 -16.35 -14.20
CA LEU A 198 2.20 -16.46 -13.12
C LEU A 198 0.79 -16.00 -13.56
N LYS A 199 0.65 -15.43 -14.77
CA LYS A 199 -0.59 -14.83 -15.30
C LYS A 199 -1.09 -13.64 -14.47
N GLU A 200 -0.17 -12.86 -13.92
CA GLU A 200 -0.45 -11.71 -13.05
C GLU A 200 -0.22 -10.36 -13.75
N GLU A 201 0.13 -10.35 -15.04
CA GLU A 201 0.49 -9.14 -15.79
C GLU A 201 -0.66 -8.12 -15.87
N ALA A 202 -1.91 -8.60 -15.99
CA ALA A 202 -3.08 -7.73 -15.98
C ALA A 202 -3.25 -7.01 -14.64
N HIS A 203 -2.96 -7.71 -13.54
CA HIS A 203 -3.03 -7.15 -12.19
C HIS A 203 -1.91 -6.12 -11.96
N LEU A 204 -0.66 -6.49 -12.27
CA LEU A 204 0.49 -5.57 -12.23
C LEU A 204 0.20 -4.28 -13.01
N ASN A 205 -0.26 -4.39 -14.25
CA ASN A 205 -0.51 -3.24 -15.12
C ASN A 205 -1.66 -2.37 -14.61
N THR A 206 -2.71 -2.96 -14.04
CA THR A 206 -3.85 -2.21 -13.48
C THR A 206 -3.43 -1.45 -12.22
N CYS A 207 -2.73 -2.11 -11.30
CA CYS A 207 -2.19 -1.47 -10.08
C CYS A 207 -1.20 -0.36 -10.44
N PHE A 208 -0.29 -0.60 -11.40
CA PHE A 208 0.66 0.41 -11.83
C PHE A 208 -0.02 1.60 -12.53
N LYS A 209 -1.04 1.34 -13.37
CA LYS A 209 -1.83 2.41 -14.00
C LYS A 209 -2.53 3.28 -12.95
N HIS A 210 -3.15 2.66 -11.96
CA HIS A 210 -3.77 3.38 -10.84
C HIS A 210 -2.74 4.23 -10.07
N PHE A 211 -1.58 3.65 -9.77
CA PHE A 211 -0.47 4.32 -9.09
C PHE A 211 0.06 5.53 -9.87
N VAL A 212 0.29 5.39 -11.18
CA VAL A 212 0.78 6.48 -12.04
C VAL A 212 -0.24 7.62 -12.11
N LEU A 213 -1.53 7.30 -12.31
CA LEU A 213 -2.58 8.33 -12.37
C LEU A 213 -2.72 9.08 -11.04
N PHE A 214 -2.66 8.37 -9.90
CA PHE A 214 -2.74 8.99 -8.58
C PHE A 214 -1.52 9.88 -8.29
N THR A 215 -0.31 9.38 -8.56
CA THR A 215 0.93 10.14 -8.34
C THR A 215 1.04 11.35 -9.27
N TRP A 216 0.48 11.26 -10.48
CA TRP A 216 0.36 12.38 -11.41
C TRP A 216 -0.61 13.45 -10.90
N GLU A 217 -1.83 13.06 -10.52
CA GLU A 217 -2.89 13.96 -10.04
C GLU A 217 -2.40 14.82 -8.86
N PHE A 218 -1.73 14.21 -7.89
CA PHE A 218 -1.24 14.90 -6.70
C PHE A 218 0.23 15.32 -6.76
N ARG A 219 0.90 15.18 -7.91
CA ARG A 219 2.32 15.52 -8.11
C ARG A 219 3.23 14.96 -7.01
N LEU A 220 3.13 13.65 -6.81
CA LEU A 220 3.81 12.95 -5.70
C LEU A 220 5.23 12.50 -6.07
N ILE A 221 5.54 12.39 -7.36
CA ILE A 221 6.84 11.96 -7.86
C ILE A 221 7.30 12.91 -8.96
N ASP A 222 8.55 13.36 -8.89
CA ASP A 222 9.15 14.20 -9.92
C ASP A 222 9.41 13.40 -11.20
N LYS A 223 9.25 14.03 -12.37
CA LYS A 223 9.42 13.34 -13.66
C LYS A 223 10.78 12.63 -13.81
N ALA A 224 11.84 13.22 -13.28
CA ALA A 224 13.18 12.64 -13.33
C ALA A 224 13.29 11.29 -12.58
N GLU A 225 12.50 11.09 -11.53
CA GLU A 225 12.50 9.83 -10.76
C GLU A 225 11.70 8.73 -11.48
N LEU A 226 10.81 9.10 -12.42
CA LEU A 226 10.02 8.18 -13.25
C LEU A 226 10.79 7.67 -14.48
N ALA A 227 11.97 8.22 -14.77
CA ALA A 227 12.81 7.88 -15.91
C ALA A 227 13.03 6.36 -16.17
N PRO A 228 13.12 5.48 -15.16
CA PRO A 228 13.24 4.03 -15.39
C PRO A 228 12.07 3.39 -16.12
N LEU A 229 10.88 4.00 -16.10
CA LEU A 229 9.66 3.53 -16.77
C LEU A 229 8.99 4.64 -17.59
N GLU A 230 9.76 5.63 -18.07
CA GLU A 230 9.22 6.83 -18.72
C GLU A 230 8.24 6.51 -19.85
N ASP A 231 8.61 5.64 -20.78
CA ASP A 231 7.75 5.27 -21.91
C ASP A 231 6.39 4.70 -21.47
N LEU A 232 6.40 3.83 -20.46
CA LEU A 232 5.18 3.22 -19.92
C LEU A 232 4.33 4.26 -19.17
N VAL A 233 4.97 5.10 -18.36
CA VAL A 233 4.33 6.19 -17.61
C VAL A 233 3.68 7.19 -18.56
N ASP A 234 4.40 7.64 -19.58
CA ASP A 234 3.91 8.58 -20.59
C ASP A 234 2.72 7.99 -21.35
N SER A 235 2.77 6.70 -21.70
CA SER A 235 1.63 6.01 -22.33
C SER A 235 0.38 6.01 -21.44
N ILE A 236 0.53 5.91 -20.12
CA ILE A 236 -0.61 5.94 -19.17
C ILE A 236 -1.17 7.35 -19.03
N ILE A 237 -0.30 8.37 -18.97
CA ILE A 237 -0.69 9.77 -18.75
C ILE A 237 -1.31 10.39 -20.02
N GLN A 238 -0.96 9.90 -21.21
CA GLN A 238 -1.52 10.41 -22.48
C GLN A 238 -2.89 9.83 -22.86
N LEU A 239 -3.31 8.72 -22.24
CA LEU A 239 -4.60 8.03 -22.47
C LEU A 239 -5.74 8.61 -21.66
#